data_AF-A0A3C1A2D6-F1
#
_entry.id   AF-A0A3C1A2D6-F1
#
_cell.length_a   1.000
_cell.length_b   1.000
_cell.length_c   1.000
_cell.angle_alpha   90.00
_cell.angle_beta   90.00
_cell.angle_gamma   90.00
#
_symmetry.space_group_name_H-M   'P 1'
#
loop_
_entity.id
_entity.type
_entity.pdbx_description
1 polymer ?
#
loop_
_entity_poly.entity_id
_entity_poly.type
_entity_poly.pdbx_seq_one_letter_code
_entity_poly.pdbx_strand_id
1 'polypeptide(L)'
;DYLSLQLRLDVRVNSHSLGGGGYLSSEYPVIVRIDYEDEYGSAAHWYHGFYCQNVHNNDTLNGEEIRCGVWYPYEETNLLEILEPPPFYIKSVRIYASGWNYESLVAETGLLVE
;
A
#
# COMPACT_ATOMS: atom_id res chain seq x y z
N ASP A 1 -15.40 -7.13 19.52
CA ASP A 1 -14.97 -6.45 18.29
C ASP A 1 -13.77 -5.59 18.60
N TYR A 2 -12.84 -5.50 17.65
CA TYR A 2 -11.69 -4.58 17.72
C TYR A 2 -12.16 -3.17 17.36
N LEU A 3 -11.54 -2.17 17.96
CA LEU A 3 -11.80 -0.75 17.72
C LEU A 3 -10.93 -0.20 16.58
N SER A 4 -9.76 -0.81 16.33
CA SER A 4 -8.87 -0.41 15.25
C SER A 4 -8.17 -1.62 14.60
N LEU A 5 -7.82 -1.44 13.33
CA LEU A 5 -6.94 -2.33 12.59
C LEU A 5 -5.90 -1.46 11.88
N GLN A 6 -4.68 -1.44 12.38
CA GLN A 6 -3.64 -0.52 11.91
C GLN A 6 -2.59 -1.26 11.10
N LEU A 7 -2.33 -0.77 9.88
CA LEU A 7 -1.21 -1.22 9.07
C LEU A 7 0.01 -0.34 9.33
N ARG A 8 1.13 -0.98 9.69
CA ARG A 8 2.43 -0.33 9.89
C ARG A 8 3.47 -0.90 8.94
N LEU A 9 4.23 -0.04 8.27
CA LEU A 9 5.42 -0.39 7.51
C LEU A 9 6.32 0.82 7.28
N ASP A 10 7.63 0.59 7.30
CA ASP A 10 8.61 1.58 6.85
C ASP A 10 8.95 1.31 5.38
N VAL A 11 8.78 2.32 4.53
CA VAL A 11 8.99 2.22 3.08
C VAL A 11 10.13 3.13 2.65
N ARG A 12 11.00 2.62 1.78
CA ARG A 12 12.04 3.44 1.14
C ARG A 12 12.13 3.08 -0.33
N VAL A 13 11.93 4.07 -1.20
CA VAL A 13 12.14 3.93 -2.65
C VAL A 13 13.42 4.67 -3.01
N ASN A 14 14.47 3.94 -3.37
CA ASN A 14 15.76 4.52 -3.79
C ASN A 14 15.69 5.03 -5.23
N SER A 15 15.14 4.21 -6.12
CA SER A 15 14.99 4.55 -7.53
C SER A 15 13.85 3.77 -8.16
N HIS A 16 13.23 4.34 -9.19
CA HIS A 16 12.33 3.65 -10.09
C HIS A 16 12.19 4.41 -11.41
N SER A 17 12.08 3.69 -12.53
CA SER A 17 12.05 4.30 -13.86
C SER A 17 10.64 4.70 -14.34
N LEU A 18 9.59 4.06 -13.80
CA LEU A 18 8.21 4.37 -14.16
C LEU A 18 7.62 5.34 -13.12
N GLY A 19 7.36 6.59 -13.51
CA GLY A 19 6.77 7.58 -12.62
C GLY A 19 5.33 7.25 -12.19
N GLY A 20 4.96 7.64 -10.97
CA GLY A 20 3.60 7.45 -10.45
C GLY A 20 3.21 5.97 -10.35
N GLY A 21 1.96 5.65 -10.73
CA GLY A 21 1.41 4.29 -10.76
C GLY A 21 1.20 3.71 -12.17
N GLY A 22 1.88 4.24 -13.17
CA GLY A 22 1.67 3.88 -14.58
C GLY A 22 0.31 4.35 -15.12
N TYR A 23 -0.19 3.69 -16.16
CA TYR A 23 -1.42 4.13 -16.85
C TYR A 23 -2.70 3.87 -16.04
N LEU A 24 -2.70 2.82 -15.21
CA LEU A 24 -3.87 2.35 -14.45
C LEU A 24 -3.71 2.50 -12.94
N SER A 25 -2.73 3.29 -12.48
CA SER A 25 -2.51 3.48 -11.04
C SER A 25 -2.27 2.15 -10.28
N SER A 26 -1.51 1.23 -10.89
CA SER A 26 -1.28 -0.14 -10.40
C SER A 26 0.19 -0.60 -10.46
N GLU A 27 1.08 0.26 -10.94
CA GLU A 27 2.49 -0.02 -11.14
C GLU A 27 3.35 0.89 -10.26
N TYR A 28 3.46 0.55 -8.97
CA TYR A 28 4.30 1.25 -8.01
C TYR A 28 5.53 0.44 -7.57
N PRO A 29 6.66 1.11 -7.25
CA PRO A 29 7.88 0.47 -6.78
C PRO A 29 7.74 -0.19 -5.39
N VAL A 30 6.70 0.15 -4.62
CA VAL A 30 6.21 -0.63 -3.47
C VAL A 30 4.69 -0.55 -3.46
N ILE A 31 4.03 -1.69 -3.25
CA ILE A 31 2.58 -1.83 -3.09
C ILE A 31 2.34 -2.70 -1.87
N VAL A 32 1.48 -2.23 -0.98
CA VAL A 32 0.83 -3.09 0.01
C VAL A 32 -0.56 -3.44 -0.47
N ARG A 33 -0.93 -4.72 -0.37
CA ARG A 33 -2.26 -5.22 -0.70
C ARG A 33 -2.79 -6.06 0.45
N ILE A 34 -4.05 -5.84 0.76
CA ILE A 34 -4.80 -6.61 1.74
C ILE A 34 -5.94 -7.31 1.01
N ASP A 35 -5.99 -8.63 1.11
CA ASP A 35 -7.14 -9.41 0.68
C ASP A 35 -7.92 -9.84 1.93
N TYR A 36 -9.23 -9.66 1.93
CA TYR A 36 -10.07 -9.87 3.11
C TYR A 36 -11.49 -10.34 2.71
N GLU A 37 -12.28 -10.75 3.70
CA GLU A 37 -13.71 -11.07 3.56
C GLU A 37 -14.56 -10.17 4.45
N ASP A 38 -15.77 -9.86 4.01
CA ASP A 38 -16.81 -9.26 4.85
C ASP A 38 -17.51 -10.30 5.75
N GLU A 39 -18.48 -9.86 6.55
CA GLU A 39 -19.23 -10.73 7.48
C GLU A 39 -20.04 -11.84 6.77
N TYR A 40 -20.32 -11.69 5.46
CA TYR A 40 -21.03 -12.65 4.64
C TYR A 40 -20.09 -13.60 3.89
N GLY A 41 -18.77 -13.45 4.05
CA GLY A 41 -17.74 -14.22 3.34
C GLY A 41 -17.45 -13.72 1.92
N SER A 42 -17.92 -12.53 1.53
CA SER A 42 -17.62 -11.94 0.24
C SER A 42 -16.18 -11.43 0.21
N ALA A 43 -15.40 -11.87 -0.78
CA ALA A 43 -14.01 -11.46 -0.90
C ALA A 43 -13.87 -10.05 -1.47
N ALA A 44 -13.00 -9.25 -0.84
CA ALA A 44 -12.61 -7.91 -1.28
C ALA A 44 -11.09 -7.74 -1.18
N HIS A 45 -10.59 -6.66 -1.80
CA HIS A 45 -9.19 -6.30 -1.72
C HIS A 45 -9.01 -4.79 -1.72
N TRP A 46 -7.96 -4.36 -1.05
CA TRP A 46 -7.48 -2.99 -1.02
C TRP A 46 -5.99 -2.98 -1.28
N TYR A 47 -5.48 -1.93 -1.92
CA TYR A 47 -4.07 -1.76 -2.12
C TYR A 47 -3.69 -0.28 -2.09
N HIS A 48 -2.45 -0.02 -1.69
CA HIS A 48 -1.85 1.31 -1.63
C HIS A 48 -0.41 1.24 -2.11
N GLY A 49 -0.07 2.13 -3.02
CA GLY A 49 1.24 2.22 -3.65
C GLY A 49 2.07 3.36 -3.08
N PHE A 50 3.39 3.23 -3.16
CA PHE A 50 4.34 4.28 -2.82
C PHE A 50 5.26 4.53 -4.01
N TYR A 51 5.49 5.79 -4.35
CA TYR A 51 6.43 6.21 -5.40
C TYR A 51 7.18 7.47 -4.99
N CYS A 52 8.26 7.81 -5.70
CA CYS A 52 9.07 8.99 -5.32
C CYS A 52 9.36 9.99 -6.46
N GLN A 53 8.81 9.75 -7.65
CA GLN A 53 8.79 10.72 -8.75
C GLN A 53 7.64 10.41 -9.70
N ASN A 54 7.11 11.43 -10.37
CA ASN A 54 6.10 11.28 -11.41
C ASN A 54 6.33 12.27 -12.58
N VAL A 55 7.51 12.23 -13.20
CA VAL A 55 7.91 13.17 -14.26
C VAL A 55 6.96 13.13 -15.47
N HIS A 56 6.35 11.98 -15.73
CA HIS A 56 5.41 11.77 -16.84
C HIS A 56 3.95 12.08 -16.48
N ASN A 57 3.67 12.53 -15.25
CA ASN A 57 2.33 12.82 -14.76
C ASN A 57 1.34 11.65 -14.99
N ASN A 58 1.81 10.44 -14.70
CA ASN A 58 1.01 9.21 -14.70
C ASN A 58 -0.03 9.23 -13.58
N ASP A 59 -1.00 8.32 -13.65
CA ASP A 59 -2.06 8.21 -12.65
C ASP A 59 -1.51 7.74 -11.29
N THR A 60 -2.03 8.32 -10.22
CA THR A 60 -1.59 8.15 -8.83
C THR A 60 -2.76 7.97 -7.86
N LEU A 61 -3.97 7.68 -8.37
CA LEU A 61 -5.18 7.44 -7.56
C LEU A 61 -4.97 6.57 -6.31
N ASN A 62 -4.23 5.46 -6.44
CA ASN A 62 -3.95 4.53 -5.33
C ASN A 62 -2.53 4.68 -4.77
N GLY A 63 -1.90 5.83 -4.98
CA GLY A 63 -0.47 6.01 -4.78
C GLY A 63 -0.14 7.23 -3.93
N GLU A 64 0.87 7.07 -3.10
CA GLU A 64 1.40 8.13 -2.25
C GLU A 64 2.82 8.50 -2.68
N GLU A 65 3.04 9.80 -2.91
CA GLU A 65 4.38 10.32 -3.19
C GLU A 65 5.17 10.47 -1.90
N ILE A 66 6.33 9.81 -1.85
CA ILE A 66 7.29 9.86 -0.76
C ILE A 66 8.63 10.40 -1.24
N ARG A 67 9.50 10.81 -0.32
CA ARG A 67 10.83 11.32 -0.69
C ARG A 67 11.78 10.18 -1.12
N CYS A 68 12.39 10.30 -2.30
CA CYS A 68 13.35 9.28 -2.76
C CYS A 68 14.52 9.12 -1.78
N GLY A 69 14.93 7.86 -1.56
CA GLY A 69 16.10 7.49 -0.77
C GLY A 69 15.97 7.74 0.74
N VAL A 70 14.77 8.09 1.22
CA VAL A 70 14.49 8.36 2.63
C VAL A 70 13.47 7.34 3.13
N TRP A 71 13.63 6.88 4.37
CA TRP A 71 12.64 6.04 5.04
C TRP A 71 11.39 6.85 5.35
N TYR A 72 10.24 6.32 4.93
CA TYR A 72 8.92 6.88 5.15
C TYR A 72 8.13 5.93 6.06
N PRO A 73 7.81 6.35 7.30
CA PRO A 73 6.98 5.55 8.19
C PRO A 73 5.51 5.70 7.79
N TYR A 74 4.85 4.58 7.47
CA TYR A 74 3.42 4.52 7.22
C TYR A 74 2.74 3.83 8.39
N GLU A 75 2.02 4.61 9.20
CA GLU A 75 1.38 4.13 10.44
C GLU A 75 -0.06 4.66 10.63
N GLU A 76 -0.47 5.73 9.97
CA GLU A 76 -1.66 6.50 10.40
C GLU A 76 -3.02 5.92 9.94
N THR A 77 -3.03 4.76 9.28
CA THR A 77 -4.24 4.25 8.62
C THR A 77 -4.98 3.22 9.48
N ASN A 78 -6.14 3.61 10.02
CA ASN A 78 -7.13 2.66 10.55
C ASN A 78 -7.90 2.03 9.38
N LEU A 79 -7.58 0.78 9.08
CA LEU A 79 -8.18 0.02 7.99
C LEU A 79 -9.69 -0.17 8.18
N LEU A 80 -10.21 -0.16 9.41
CA LEU A 80 -11.65 -0.26 9.65
C LEU A 80 -12.44 0.96 9.13
N GLU A 81 -11.77 2.11 8.94
CA GLU A 81 -12.39 3.35 8.46
C GLU A 81 -12.33 3.52 6.95
N ILE A 82 -11.42 2.80 6.27
CA ILE A 82 -11.15 3.00 4.84
C ILE A 82 -11.49 1.79 3.96
N LEU A 83 -11.63 0.60 4.56
CA LEU A 83 -11.94 -0.62 3.81
C LEU A 83 -13.44 -0.73 3.60
N GLU A 84 -13.85 -0.73 2.32
CA GLU A 84 -15.22 -0.95 1.89
C GLU A 84 -15.30 -2.16 0.94
N PRO A 85 -16.06 -3.21 1.29
CA PRO A 85 -16.85 -3.38 2.51
C PRO A 85 -15.99 -3.49 3.78
N PRO A 86 -16.58 -3.30 4.99
CA PRO A 86 -15.84 -3.49 6.24
C PRO A 86 -15.26 -4.91 6.36
N PRO A 87 -14.02 -5.05 6.83
CA PRO A 87 -13.37 -6.35 6.91
C PRO A 87 -13.87 -7.13 8.13
N PHE A 88 -14.15 -8.41 7.94
CA PHE A 88 -14.43 -9.38 9.01
C PHE A 88 -13.27 -10.37 9.19
N TYR A 89 -12.62 -10.77 8.10
CA TYR A 89 -11.47 -11.68 8.13
C TYR A 89 -10.37 -11.23 7.16
N ILE A 90 -9.17 -10.96 7.67
CA ILE A 90 -8.00 -10.65 6.84
C ILE A 90 -7.38 -11.95 6.34
N LYS A 91 -7.40 -12.18 5.02
CA LYS A 91 -6.80 -13.39 4.42
C LYS A 91 -5.30 -13.27 4.28
N SER A 92 -4.82 -12.13 3.79
CA SER A 92 -3.40 -11.92 3.55
C SER A 92 -3.05 -10.45 3.45
N VAL A 93 -1.84 -10.13 3.92
CA VAL A 93 -1.14 -8.89 3.60
C VAL A 93 0.01 -9.24 2.67
N ARG A 94 0.07 -8.59 1.51
CA ARG A 94 1.09 -8.80 0.49
C ARG A 94 1.82 -7.51 0.24
N ILE A 95 3.15 -7.56 0.29
CA ILE A 95 4.02 -6.45 -0.08
C ILE A 95 4.77 -6.88 -1.33
N TYR A 96 4.60 -6.13 -2.40
CA TYR A 96 5.20 -6.43 -3.70
C TYR A 96 5.51 -5.14 -4.44
N ALA A 97 6.18 -5.26 -5.58
CA ALA A 97 6.44 -4.14 -6.47
C ALA A 97 5.94 -4.52 -7.86
N SER A 98 5.43 -3.53 -8.59
CA SER A 98 4.94 -3.68 -9.95
C SER A 98 5.42 -2.46 -10.72
N GLY A 99 6.19 -2.64 -11.78
CA GLY A 99 6.83 -1.55 -12.48
C GLY A 99 8.03 -2.03 -13.28
N TRP A 100 8.82 -1.08 -13.76
CA TRP A 100 9.97 -1.38 -14.61
C TRP A 100 11.22 -1.60 -13.74
N ASN A 101 12.27 -0.81 -13.91
CA ASN A 101 13.45 -0.91 -13.06
C ASN A 101 13.19 -0.16 -11.75
N TYR A 102 13.44 -0.79 -10.61
CA TYR A 102 13.28 -0.18 -9.30
C TYR A 102 14.26 -0.74 -8.28
N GLU A 103 14.49 0.04 -7.22
CA GLU A 103 15.18 -0.36 -6.01
C GLU A 103 14.40 0.19 -4.82
N SER A 104 13.84 -0.72 -4.02
CA SER A 104 12.98 -0.40 -2.88
C SER A 104 13.33 -1.27 -1.69
N LEU A 105 13.10 -0.75 -0.48
CA LEU A 105 13.23 -1.48 0.77
C LEU A 105 11.95 -1.30 1.59
N VAL A 106 11.63 -2.34 2.36
CA VAL A 106 10.53 -2.33 3.31
C VAL A 106 11.04 -2.93 4.63
N ALA A 107 10.67 -2.31 5.74
CA ALA A 107 11.05 -2.74 7.08
C ALA A 107 9.87 -2.57 8.06
N GLU A 108 10.03 -3.11 9.27
CA GLU A 108 9.12 -2.88 10.41
C GLU A 108 7.64 -3.15 10.11
N THR A 109 7.35 -4.16 9.28
CA THR A 109 5.99 -4.47 8.84
C THR A 109 5.16 -5.09 9.96
N GLY A 110 3.96 -4.55 10.21
CA GLY A 110 3.04 -5.05 11.21
C GLY A 110 1.58 -4.77 10.86
N LEU A 111 0.70 -5.65 11.32
CA LEU A 111 -0.74 -5.45 11.34
C LEU A 111 -1.19 -5.56 12.80
N LEU A 112 -1.68 -4.46 13.36
CA LEU A 112 -1.97 -4.30 14.78
C LEU A 112 -3.47 -4.17 15.00
N VAL A 113 -3.95 -4.68 16.12
CA VAL A 113 -5.37 -4.61 16.52
C VAL A 113 -5.47 -4.12 17.96
N GLU A 114 -6.46 -3.28 18.24
CA GLU A 114 -6.82 -2.81 19.59
C GLU A 114 -8.31 -2.99 19.87
#